data_AF-A0AA41DC17-F1
#
_entry.id   AF-A0AA41DC17-F1
#
_cell.length_a   1.000
_cell.length_b   1.000
_cell.length_c   1.000
_cell.angle_alpha   90.00
_cell.angle_beta   90.00
_cell.angle_gamma   90.00
#
_symmetry.space_group_name_H-M   'P 1'
#
loop_
_entity.id
_entity.type
_entity.pdbx_description
1 polymer ?
#
loop_
_entity_poly.entity_id
_entity_poly.type
_entity_poly.pdbx_seq_one_letter_code
_entity_poly.pdbx_strand_id
1 'polypeptide(L)'
;MLKSTVACIAWLLMVAPAAAEPTQIVVRVISQDGKFVGDHTGGASITLREVKSGRVLARGVTRGGTGDTERIMEASRRSPSIALADAASYKVTLDLGEPTLVDLEVEGPIGRPRSSISVRSQRWIVPGVPVTAGNGWLVELPGLAITPTISTQGRSVLITAKVELMCGCPITPDGPWPSADYAVTASIWSGRHELASAPLAFTAAPGTFSGRITLPRAGKAKIYVNAVNGRTGNSGLATVRLP
;
A
#
# COMPACT_ATOMS: atom_id res chain seq x y z
N MET A 1 -28.92 68.37 -41.30
CA MET A 1 -29.54 67.31 -40.47
C MET A 1 -29.10 65.95 -41.01
N LEU A 2 -28.16 65.27 -40.34
CA LEU A 2 -28.14 63.81 -40.20
C LEU A 2 -27.06 63.45 -39.17
N LYS A 3 -27.50 62.95 -38.00
CA LYS A 3 -26.63 62.59 -36.87
C LYS A 3 -26.03 61.22 -37.16
N SER A 4 -24.70 61.12 -37.16
CA SER A 4 -23.99 59.85 -37.29
C SER A 4 -23.95 59.16 -35.93
N THR A 5 -24.86 58.22 -35.69
CA THR A 5 -24.91 57.41 -34.47
C THR A 5 -23.92 56.26 -34.62
N VAL A 6 -22.77 56.35 -33.95
CA VAL A 6 -21.83 55.23 -33.80
C VAL A 6 -22.48 54.20 -32.88
N ALA A 7 -22.93 53.07 -33.45
CA ALA A 7 -23.44 51.95 -32.68
C ALA A 7 -22.26 51.11 -32.17
N CYS A 8 -21.89 51.28 -30.90
CA CYS A 8 -21.02 50.35 -30.19
C CYS A 8 -21.76 49.02 -29.99
N ILE A 9 -21.44 48.02 -30.82
CA ILE A 9 -21.86 46.63 -30.59
C ILE A 9 -20.98 46.08 -29.47
N ALA A 10 -21.52 46.00 -28.26
CA ALA A 10 -20.91 45.29 -27.14
C ALA A 10 -21.00 43.78 -27.40
N TRP A 11 -19.87 43.16 -27.79
CA TRP A 11 -19.73 41.70 -27.76
C TRP A 11 -19.66 41.25 -26.30
N LEU A 12 -20.80 40.80 -25.75
CA LEU A 12 -20.78 39.97 -24.55
C LEU A 12 -20.21 38.60 -24.93
N LEU A 13 -18.94 38.38 -24.60
CA LEU A 13 -18.37 37.03 -24.49
C LEU A 13 -19.18 36.29 -23.42
N MET A 14 -20.06 35.38 -23.86
CA MET A 14 -20.68 34.40 -22.97
C MET A 14 -19.57 33.44 -22.51
N VAL A 15 -18.94 33.77 -21.39
CA VAL A 15 -18.09 32.83 -20.65
C VAL A 15 -19.06 31.82 -20.03
N ALA A 16 -19.30 30.72 -20.75
CA ALA A 16 -19.99 29.59 -20.13
C ALA A 16 -19.17 29.17 -18.90
N PRO A 17 -19.78 29.02 -17.71
CA PRO A 17 -19.06 28.46 -16.58
C PRO A 17 -18.54 27.09 -16.99
N ALA A 18 -17.26 26.83 -16.77
CA ALA A 18 -16.71 25.49 -16.96
C ALA A 18 -17.51 24.53 -16.07
N ALA A 19 -18.39 23.76 -16.68
CA ALA A 19 -19.16 22.76 -15.97
C ALA A 19 -18.16 21.70 -15.47
N ALA A 20 -18.29 21.31 -14.21
CA ALA A 20 -17.46 20.25 -13.68
C ALA A 20 -17.73 18.97 -14.49
N GLU A 21 -16.70 18.43 -15.15
CA GLU A 21 -16.86 17.27 -16.01
C GLU A 21 -16.63 15.97 -15.22
N PRO A 22 -17.57 15.00 -15.30
CA PRO A 22 -17.41 13.70 -14.66
C PRO A 22 -16.17 12.97 -15.16
N THR A 23 -15.22 12.72 -14.26
CA THR A 23 -13.93 12.12 -14.58
C THR A 23 -13.75 10.81 -13.82
N GLN A 24 -13.78 9.68 -14.52
CA GLN A 24 -13.64 8.36 -13.89
C GLN A 24 -12.19 8.06 -13.51
N ILE A 25 -11.97 7.65 -12.27
CA ILE A 25 -10.67 7.25 -11.73
C ILE A 25 -10.78 5.83 -11.17
N VAL A 26 -9.83 4.97 -11.57
CA VAL A 26 -9.66 3.66 -10.95
C VAL A 26 -8.30 3.61 -10.26
N VAL A 27 -8.31 3.54 -8.93
CA VAL A 27 -7.11 3.38 -8.11
C VAL A 27 -6.91 1.90 -7.80
N ARG A 28 -5.67 1.43 -7.92
CA ARG A 28 -5.27 0.07 -7.53
C ARG A 28 -4.01 0.12 -6.67
N VAL A 29 -3.94 -0.80 -5.73
CA VAL A 29 -2.79 -0.93 -4.83
C VAL A 29 -2.22 -2.33 -5.00
N ILE A 30 -0.93 -2.45 -5.27
CA ILE A 30 -0.22 -3.71 -5.41
C ILE A 30 0.85 -3.80 -4.33
N SER A 31 0.96 -4.95 -3.65
CA SER A 31 2.06 -5.19 -2.71
C SER A 31 3.38 -5.23 -3.48
N GLN A 32 4.45 -4.64 -2.95
CA GLN A 32 5.80 -4.83 -3.50
C GLN A 32 6.12 -6.32 -3.57
N ASP A 33 6.68 -6.76 -4.71
CA ASP A 33 6.96 -8.17 -5.03
C ASP A 33 5.72 -9.08 -4.95
N GLY A 34 4.51 -8.52 -4.92
CA GLY A 34 3.29 -9.26 -4.64
C GLY A 34 2.16 -8.93 -5.59
N LYS A 35 0.93 -9.12 -5.10
CA LYS A 35 -0.30 -8.96 -5.88
C LYS A 35 -1.19 -7.83 -5.35
N PHE A 36 -2.39 -7.68 -5.90
CA PHE A 36 -3.29 -6.59 -5.51
C PHE A 36 -3.73 -6.70 -4.04
N VAL A 37 -3.78 -5.56 -3.35
CA VAL A 37 -4.24 -5.44 -1.96
C VAL A 37 -5.75 -5.28 -1.98
N GLY A 38 -6.46 -6.36 -1.66
CA GLY A 38 -7.91 -6.46 -1.73
C GLY A 38 -8.54 -7.05 -0.48
N ASP A 39 -9.70 -7.69 -0.64
CA ASP A 39 -10.56 -8.10 0.48
C ASP A 39 -9.86 -9.06 1.45
N HIS A 40 -8.94 -9.88 0.96
CA HIS A 40 -8.17 -10.84 1.77
C HIS A 40 -7.39 -10.19 2.93
N THR A 41 -6.92 -8.97 2.74
CA THR A 41 -6.24 -8.18 3.78
C THR A 41 -7.05 -6.97 4.21
N GLY A 42 -8.35 -6.94 3.94
CA GLY A 42 -9.26 -5.83 4.27
C GLY A 42 -9.18 -4.63 3.30
N GLY A 43 -8.34 -4.71 2.28
CA GLY A 43 -8.07 -3.65 1.32
C GLY A 43 -7.10 -2.59 1.85
N ALA A 44 -6.91 -1.55 1.04
CA ALA A 44 -6.15 -0.35 1.38
C ALA A 44 -7.07 0.88 1.38
N SER A 45 -6.94 1.71 2.40
CA SER A 45 -7.65 3.00 2.52
C SER A 45 -7.10 3.97 1.48
N ILE A 46 -8.00 4.66 0.78
CA ILE A 46 -7.70 5.60 -0.29
C ILE A 46 -8.24 6.96 0.07
N THR A 47 -7.41 8.00 -0.02
CA THR A 47 -7.83 9.40 0.02
C THR A 47 -7.30 10.11 -1.21
N LEU A 48 -8.20 10.69 -2.01
CA LEU A 48 -7.86 11.60 -3.10
C LEU A 48 -8.06 13.04 -2.63
N ARG A 49 -7.03 13.87 -2.76
CA ARG A 49 -7.05 15.26 -2.30
C ARG A 49 -6.53 16.20 -3.38
N GLU A 50 -7.17 17.33 -3.55
CA GLU A 50 -6.64 18.41 -4.38
C GLU A 50 -5.43 19.05 -3.69
N VAL A 51 -4.29 19.13 -4.39
CA VAL A 51 -3.05 19.66 -3.80
C VAL A 51 -3.18 21.14 -3.47
N LYS A 52 -3.77 21.94 -4.38
CA LYS A 52 -3.85 23.41 -4.27
C LYS A 52 -4.65 23.87 -3.06
N SER A 53 -5.81 23.25 -2.83
CA SER A 53 -6.76 23.66 -1.79
C SER A 53 -6.69 22.79 -0.53
N GLY A 54 -6.09 21.60 -0.61
CA GLY A 54 -6.14 20.58 0.43
C GLY A 54 -7.51 19.90 0.57
N ARG A 55 -8.48 20.24 -0.30
CA ARG A 55 -9.83 19.66 -0.28
C ARG A 55 -9.79 18.17 -0.62
N VAL A 56 -10.45 17.37 0.21
CA VAL A 56 -10.65 15.94 -0.09
C VAL A 56 -11.67 15.81 -1.20
N LEU A 57 -11.28 15.17 -2.29
CA LEU A 57 -12.11 14.91 -3.46
C LEU A 57 -12.91 13.62 -3.27
N ALA A 58 -12.29 12.58 -2.73
CA ALA A 58 -12.92 11.29 -2.50
C ALA A 58 -12.19 10.46 -1.44
N ARG A 59 -12.91 9.52 -0.84
CA ARG A 59 -12.36 8.48 0.04
C ARG A 59 -13.00 7.13 -0.22
N GLY A 60 -12.24 6.07 -0.02
CA GLY A 60 -12.77 4.72 -0.06
C GLY A 60 -11.73 3.68 0.31
N VAL A 61 -12.02 2.44 -0.06
CA VAL A 61 -11.15 1.29 0.19
C VAL A 61 -11.10 0.43 -1.07
N THR A 62 -9.95 -0.15 -1.37
CA THR A 62 -9.88 -1.16 -2.44
C THR A 62 -10.74 -2.38 -2.10
N ARG A 63 -11.46 -2.88 -3.11
CA ARG A 63 -12.32 -4.08 -3.02
C ARG A 63 -12.05 -5.00 -4.20
N GLY A 64 -12.18 -6.31 -4.00
CA GLY A 64 -11.90 -7.34 -4.99
C GLY A 64 -10.77 -8.30 -4.60
N GLY A 65 -10.45 -9.20 -5.52
CA GLY A 65 -9.46 -10.25 -5.34
C GLY A 65 -8.02 -9.76 -5.50
N THR A 66 -7.08 -10.60 -5.11
CA THR A 66 -5.63 -10.31 -5.27
C THR A 66 -5.18 -10.34 -6.73
N GLY A 67 -6.03 -10.78 -7.65
CA GLY A 67 -5.69 -11.01 -9.06
C GLY A 67 -4.93 -12.31 -9.31
N ASP A 68 -4.68 -12.54 -10.59
CA ASP A 68 -4.06 -13.74 -11.14
C ASP A 68 -2.54 -13.77 -10.87
N THR A 69 -2.04 -14.88 -10.33
CA THR A 69 -0.63 -14.97 -9.91
C THR A 69 0.32 -15.00 -11.09
N GLU A 70 0.06 -15.86 -12.09
CA GLU A 70 0.94 -16.03 -13.25
C GLU A 70 1.05 -14.72 -14.04
N ARG A 71 -0.10 -14.10 -14.34
CA ARG A 71 -0.18 -12.83 -15.05
C ARG A 71 0.60 -11.71 -14.37
N ILE A 72 0.55 -11.63 -13.04
CA ILE A 72 1.22 -10.56 -12.28
C ILE A 72 2.71 -10.84 -12.16
N MET A 73 3.09 -12.05 -11.76
CA MET A 73 4.48 -12.38 -11.43
C MET A 73 5.36 -12.62 -12.67
N GLU A 74 4.76 -13.05 -13.78
CA GLU A 74 5.47 -13.26 -15.06
C GLU A 74 5.32 -12.07 -16.01
N ALA A 75 4.71 -10.98 -15.54
CA ALA A 75 4.46 -9.78 -16.31
C ALA A 75 5.77 -9.21 -16.86
N SER A 76 6.03 -9.49 -18.13
CA SER A 76 7.15 -8.93 -18.88
C SER A 76 6.63 -7.87 -19.84
N ARG A 77 7.54 -7.01 -20.33
CA ARG A 77 7.28 -5.82 -21.19
C ARG A 77 6.98 -4.54 -20.40
N ARG A 78 7.00 -3.42 -21.12
CA ARG A 78 6.71 -2.09 -20.58
C ARG A 78 5.24 -1.98 -20.18
N SER A 79 4.99 -1.59 -18.92
CA SER A 79 3.66 -1.27 -18.39
C SER A 79 2.61 -2.35 -18.71
N PRO A 80 2.87 -3.62 -18.36
CA PRO A 80 1.96 -4.71 -18.69
C PRO A 80 0.62 -4.48 -18.01
N SER A 81 -0.46 -4.77 -18.73
CA SER A 81 -1.80 -4.75 -18.14
C SER A 81 -1.97 -6.01 -17.31
N ILE A 82 -1.84 -5.91 -15.99
CA ILE A 82 -1.87 -7.06 -15.07
C ILE A 82 -3.19 -7.15 -14.31
N ALA A 83 -3.99 -6.09 -14.29
CA ALA A 83 -5.30 -6.08 -13.66
C ALA A 83 -6.37 -6.75 -14.54
N LEU A 84 -7.07 -7.74 -13.99
CA LEU A 84 -8.31 -8.29 -14.53
C LEU A 84 -9.54 -7.63 -13.87
N ALA A 85 -10.75 -8.01 -14.28
CA ALA A 85 -11.99 -7.40 -13.81
C ALA A 85 -12.23 -7.57 -12.30
N ASP A 86 -11.73 -8.67 -11.74
CA ASP A 86 -11.83 -9.05 -10.32
C ASP A 86 -10.69 -8.49 -9.46
N ALA A 87 -9.63 -7.96 -10.07
CA ALA A 87 -8.48 -7.40 -9.36
C ALA A 87 -8.90 -6.19 -8.51
N ALA A 88 -8.39 -6.16 -7.27
CA ALA A 88 -8.82 -5.18 -6.29
C ALA A 88 -8.63 -3.73 -6.77
N SER A 89 -9.68 -2.93 -6.59
CA SER A 89 -9.68 -1.52 -7.01
C SER A 89 -10.59 -0.66 -6.16
N TYR A 90 -10.35 0.64 -6.16
CA TYR A 90 -11.30 1.67 -5.75
C TYR A 90 -11.67 2.48 -6.99
N LYS A 91 -12.97 2.54 -7.30
CA LYS A 91 -13.50 3.22 -8.49
C LYS A 91 -14.32 4.42 -8.04
N VAL A 92 -14.06 5.59 -8.61
CA VAL A 92 -14.77 6.83 -8.28
C VAL A 92 -14.89 7.73 -9.50
N THR A 93 -15.91 8.56 -9.52
CA THR A 93 -16.03 9.65 -10.50
C THR A 93 -15.84 10.97 -9.78
N LEU A 94 -14.94 11.81 -10.29
CA LEU A 94 -14.66 13.14 -9.75
C LEU A 94 -15.24 14.18 -10.70
N ASP A 95 -16.03 15.11 -10.19
CA ASP A 95 -16.51 16.26 -10.95
C ASP A 95 -15.50 17.41 -10.79
N LEU A 96 -14.73 17.67 -11.86
CA LEU A 96 -13.64 18.67 -11.85
C LEU A 96 -13.91 19.75 -12.90
N GLY A 97 -13.79 21.03 -12.52
CA GLY A 97 -13.98 22.16 -13.44
C GLY A 97 -12.71 22.61 -14.17
N GLU A 98 -11.54 22.21 -13.69
CA GLU A 98 -10.24 22.56 -14.29
C GLU A 98 -9.21 21.43 -14.08
N PRO A 99 -8.14 21.37 -14.89
CA PRO A 99 -7.03 20.47 -14.64
C PRO A 99 -6.52 20.61 -13.20
N THR A 100 -6.59 19.50 -12.45
CA THR A 100 -6.36 19.50 -11.01
C THR A 100 -5.19 18.57 -10.69
N LEU A 101 -4.20 19.06 -9.94
CA LEU A 101 -3.17 18.20 -9.37
C LEU A 101 -3.78 17.47 -8.17
N VAL A 102 -3.91 16.16 -8.29
CA VAL A 102 -4.51 15.31 -7.27
C VAL A 102 -3.43 14.49 -6.58
N ASP A 103 -3.64 14.35 -5.30
CA ASP A 103 -2.81 13.70 -4.32
C ASP A 103 -3.52 12.42 -3.89
N LEU A 104 -2.94 11.28 -4.21
CA LEU A 104 -3.41 9.97 -3.78
C LEU A 104 -2.61 9.57 -2.55
N GLU A 105 -3.29 9.49 -1.40
CA GLU A 105 -2.78 8.89 -0.18
C GLU A 105 -3.40 7.50 -0.02
N VAL A 106 -2.54 6.50 0.16
CA VAL A 106 -2.92 5.11 0.40
C VAL A 106 -2.39 4.70 1.76
N GLU A 107 -3.22 4.07 2.58
CA GLU A 107 -2.82 3.45 3.84
C GLU A 107 -3.30 2.00 3.89
N GLY A 108 -2.40 1.07 4.22
CA GLY A 108 -2.80 -0.32 4.38
C GLY A 108 -1.64 -1.29 4.57
N PRO A 109 -1.96 -2.60 4.59
CA PRO A 109 -3.30 -3.16 4.46
C PRO A 109 -4.11 -3.05 5.76
N ILE A 110 -5.42 -2.76 5.65
CA ILE A 110 -6.31 -2.48 6.81
C ILE A 110 -6.38 -3.66 7.78
N GLY A 111 -6.38 -4.89 7.26
CA GLY A 111 -6.44 -6.13 8.04
C GLY A 111 -5.15 -6.51 8.74
N ARG A 112 -4.07 -5.74 8.59
CA ARG A 112 -2.80 -5.89 9.34
C ARG A 112 -2.35 -4.53 9.91
N PRO A 113 -3.13 -3.93 10.83
CA PRO A 113 -2.91 -2.54 11.26
C PRO A 113 -1.52 -2.31 11.90
N ARG A 114 -0.93 -3.35 12.51
CA ARG A 114 0.43 -3.28 13.09
C ARG A 114 1.55 -3.27 12.05
N SER A 115 1.24 -3.51 10.79
CA SER A 115 2.16 -3.48 9.66
C SER A 115 1.70 -2.48 8.58
N SER A 116 0.67 -1.69 8.87
CA SER A 116 0.15 -0.70 7.93
C SER A 116 1.19 0.39 7.69
N ILE A 117 1.35 0.78 6.43
CA ILE A 117 2.17 1.93 6.03
C ILE A 117 1.36 2.85 5.13
N SER A 118 1.91 4.04 4.88
CA SER A 118 1.32 5.00 3.96
C SER A 118 2.22 5.25 2.75
N VAL A 119 1.62 5.34 1.57
CA VAL A 119 2.29 5.79 0.34
C VAL A 119 1.50 6.92 -0.29
N ARG A 120 2.21 7.84 -0.92
CA ARG A 120 1.63 9.01 -1.59
C ARG A 120 2.09 9.08 -3.03
N SER A 121 1.17 9.37 -3.94
CA SER A 121 1.43 9.57 -5.36
C SER A 121 0.67 10.79 -5.85
N GLN A 122 1.23 11.53 -6.81
CA GLN A 122 0.57 12.70 -7.40
C GLN A 122 0.33 12.49 -8.88
N ARG A 123 -0.79 13.03 -9.37
CA ARG A 123 -1.12 12.98 -10.79
C ARG A 123 -1.99 14.17 -11.19
N TRP A 124 -1.71 14.74 -12.36
CA TRP A 124 -2.61 15.67 -13.01
C TRP A 124 -3.85 14.93 -13.54
N ILE A 125 -5.03 15.40 -13.14
CA ILE A 125 -6.32 14.91 -13.63
C ILE A 125 -6.92 16.00 -14.51
N VAL A 126 -7.18 15.66 -15.76
CA VAL A 126 -7.83 16.54 -16.73
C VAL A 126 -9.33 16.21 -16.73
N PRO A 127 -10.22 17.21 -16.54
CA PRO A 127 -11.67 17.02 -16.65
C PRO A 127 -12.07 16.23 -17.91
N GLY A 128 -12.98 15.27 -17.76
CA GLY A 128 -13.49 14.44 -18.86
C GLY A 128 -12.53 13.35 -19.36
N VAL A 129 -11.25 13.34 -18.94
CA VAL A 129 -10.27 12.34 -19.37
C VAL A 129 -10.13 11.23 -18.31
N PRO A 130 -10.65 10.02 -18.58
CA PRO A 130 -10.65 8.96 -17.57
C PRO A 130 -9.26 8.40 -17.26
N VAL A 131 -9.01 8.09 -15.98
CA VAL A 131 -7.85 7.35 -15.50
C VAL A 131 -8.25 5.89 -15.26
N THR A 132 -8.61 5.20 -16.35
CA THR A 132 -9.08 3.81 -16.31
C THR A 132 -8.29 2.87 -17.23
N ALA A 133 -7.56 3.40 -18.21
CA ALA A 133 -6.78 2.61 -19.15
C ALA A 133 -5.63 1.82 -18.46
N GLY A 134 -5.31 0.66 -19.01
CA GLY A 134 -4.30 -0.24 -18.44
C GLY A 134 -4.64 -0.65 -17.01
N ASN A 135 -3.72 -0.42 -16.07
CA ASN A 135 -3.94 -0.72 -14.65
C ASN A 135 -4.66 0.42 -13.88
N GLY A 136 -5.05 1.51 -14.54
CA GLY A 136 -5.57 2.72 -13.89
C GLY A 136 -4.45 3.51 -13.19
N TRP A 137 -4.74 4.08 -12.02
CA TRP A 137 -3.74 4.63 -11.12
C TRP A 137 -3.25 3.54 -10.17
N LEU A 138 -2.22 2.82 -10.60
CA LEU A 138 -1.57 1.77 -9.82
C LEU A 138 -0.49 2.37 -8.91
N VAL A 139 -0.53 2.01 -7.62
CA VAL A 139 0.50 2.37 -6.64
C VAL A 139 1.03 1.11 -5.98
N GLU A 140 2.35 1.03 -5.82
CA GLU A 140 3.01 -0.05 -5.08
C GLU A 140 3.06 0.27 -3.58
N LEU A 141 2.71 -0.72 -2.76
CA LEU A 141 2.73 -0.67 -1.30
C LEU A 141 3.89 -1.55 -0.80
N PRO A 142 5.03 -0.97 -0.43
CA PRO A 142 6.15 -1.73 0.10
C PRO A 142 5.81 -2.32 1.47
N GLY A 143 6.50 -3.40 1.80
CA GLY A 143 6.52 -3.95 3.14
C GLY A 143 6.17 -5.44 3.23
N LEU A 144 6.46 -6.00 4.41
CA LEU A 144 5.96 -7.31 4.85
C LEU A 144 5.11 -7.15 6.11
N ALA A 145 3.98 -7.85 6.16
CA ALA A 145 3.14 -7.91 7.35
C ALA A 145 3.67 -8.98 8.31
N ILE A 146 3.84 -8.61 9.58
CA ILE A 146 4.42 -9.48 10.60
C ILE A 146 3.47 -9.53 11.80
N THR A 147 2.98 -10.73 12.11
CA THR A 147 2.18 -11.00 13.30
C THR A 147 2.98 -11.87 14.27
N PRO A 148 3.68 -11.25 15.25
CA PRO A 148 4.43 -12.00 16.24
C PRO A 148 3.53 -12.47 17.39
N THR A 149 3.82 -13.66 17.90
CA THR A 149 3.35 -14.23 19.16
C THR A 149 4.57 -14.64 19.99
N ILE A 150 4.42 -14.63 21.32
CA ILE A 150 5.49 -15.01 22.24
C ILE A 150 5.02 -15.96 23.32
N SER A 151 5.94 -16.80 23.77
CA SER A 151 5.82 -17.60 24.99
C SER A 151 7.09 -17.45 25.81
N THR A 152 6.95 -17.28 27.12
CA THR A 152 8.07 -17.00 28.02
C THR A 152 8.30 -18.16 28.99
N GLN A 153 9.56 -18.53 29.17
CA GLN A 153 10.02 -19.55 30.13
C GLN A 153 11.23 -18.98 30.87
N GLY A 154 10.98 -18.37 32.03
CA GLY A 154 11.98 -17.56 32.73
C GLY A 154 12.45 -16.40 31.84
N ARG A 155 13.75 -16.38 31.51
CA ARG A 155 14.36 -15.37 30.63
C ARG A 155 14.35 -15.76 29.15
N SER A 156 14.01 -17.01 28.83
CA SER A 156 13.96 -17.49 27.45
C SER A 156 12.60 -17.16 26.85
N VAL A 157 12.59 -16.46 25.72
CA VAL A 157 11.38 -16.08 24.99
C VAL A 157 11.38 -16.81 23.66
N LEU A 158 10.41 -17.70 23.47
CA LEU A 158 10.10 -18.25 22.16
C LEU A 158 9.29 -17.20 21.40
N ILE A 159 9.79 -16.80 20.24
CA ILE A 159 9.12 -15.89 19.32
C ILE A 159 8.68 -16.72 18.12
N THR A 160 7.40 -16.63 17.79
CA THR A 160 6.83 -17.14 16.54
C THR A 160 6.27 -15.97 15.77
N ALA A 161 6.65 -15.82 14.52
CA ALA A 161 6.23 -14.73 13.65
C ALA A 161 5.58 -15.30 12.39
N LYS A 162 4.32 -14.93 12.15
CA LYS A 162 3.70 -15.11 10.85
C LYS A 162 4.07 -13.93 9.97
N VAL A 163 4.76 -14.19 8.86
CA VAL A 163 5.20 -13.22 7.86
C VAL A 163 4.46 -13.46 6.56
N GLU A 164 3.94 -12.40 5.96
CA GLU A 164 3.23 -12.42 4.68
C GLU A 164 3.51 -11.12 3.91
N LEU A 165 3.33 -11.13 2.58
CA LEU A 165 3.35 -9.89 1.80
C LEU A 165 2.13 -9.01 2.16
N MET A 166 2.12 -7.72 1.81
CA MET A 166 0.99 -6.83 2.12
C MET A 166 -0.34 -7.22 1.43
N CYS A 167 -0.26 -8.04 0.37
CA CYS A 167 -1.42 -8.69 -0.26
C CYS A 167 -1.96 -9.89 0.51
N GLY A 168 -1.28 -10.32 1.59
CA GLY A 168 -1.53 -11.57 2.31
C GLY A 168 -1.06 -12.81 1.56
N CYS A 169 -0.24 -12.62 0.53
CA CYS A 169 0.29 -13.71 -0.28
C CYS A 169 1.20 -14.61 0.58
N PRO A 170 1.06 -15.96 0.48
CA PRO A 170 1.73 -16.89 1.38
C PRO A 170 3.21 -17.03 1.03
N ILE A 171 4.05 -17.17 2.07
CA ILE A 171 5.46 -17.55 1.93
C ILE A 171 5.57 -19.06 2.17
N THR A 172 6.10 -19.81 1.23
CA THR A 172 6.23 -21.28 1.29
C THR A 172 7.53 -21.72 0.63
N PRO A 173 8.11 -22.89 0.98
CA PRO A 173 9.38 -23.33 0.38
C PRO A 173 9.35 -23.40 -1.15
N ASP A 174 8.31 -24.02 -1.73
CA ASP A 174 8.20 -24.28 -3.16
C ASP A 174 7.21 -23.35 -3.90
N GLY A 175 6.84 -22.22 -3.27
CA GLY A 175 5.87 -21.29 -3.84
C GLY A 175 6.50 -20.14 -4.63
N PRO A 176 5.68 -19.23 -5.20
CA PRO A 176 6.16 -18.04 -5.89
C PRO A 176 6.95 -17.07 -4.99
N TRP A 177 6.79 -17.21 -3.67
CA TRP A 177 7.57 -16.52 -2.65
C TRP A 177 8.29 -17.56 -1.78
N PRO A 178 9.45 -18.06 -2.23
CA PRO A 178 10.22 -19.08 -1.53
C PRO A 178 10.60 -18.62 -0.12
N SER A 179 10.37 -19.43 0.90
CA SER A 179 10.75 -19.08 2.27
C SER A 179 12.24 -18.85 2.46
N ALA A 180 13.07 -19.44 1.60
CA ALA A 180 14.53 -19.27 1.59
C ALA A 180 14.96 -17.83 1.24
N ASP A 181 14.11 -17.06 0.57
CA ASP A 181 14.40 -15.67 0.21
C ASP A 181 14.23 -14.71 1.40
N TYR A 182 13.67 -15.17 2.53
CA TYR A 182 13.31 -14.34 3.67
C TYR A 182 14.23 -14.58 4.87
N ALA A 183 14.96 -13.54 5.27
CA ALA A 183 15.69 -13.51 6.52
C ALA A 183 14.82 -12.87 7.61
N VAL A 184 14.48 -13.63 8.65
CA VAL A 184 13.67 -13.15 9.78
C VAL A 184 14.51 -13.15 11.05
N THR A 185 14.53 -12.03 11.76
CA THR A 185 15.33 -11.84 12.98
C THR A 185 14.49 -11.25 14.10
N ALA A 186 14.77 -11.66 15.32
CA ALA A 186 14.33 -10.98 16.53
C ALA A 186 15.52 -10.25 17.16
N SER A 187 15.32 -9.02 17.60
CA SER A 187 16.35 -8.23 18.29
C SER A 187 15.78 -7.54 19.53
N ILE A 188 16.59 -7.47 20.59
CA ILE A 188 16.28 -6.78 21.85
C ILE A 188 17.03 -5.46 21.88
N TRP A 189 16.32 -4.38 22.15
CA TRP A 189 16.89 -3.03 22.18
C TRP A 189 16.61 -2.31 23.49
N SER A 190 17.62 -1.57 23.97
CA SER A 190 17.47 -0.55 25.01
C SER A 190 17.89 0.80 24.44
N GLY A 191 16.92 1.68 24.21
CA GLY A 191 17.15 2.92 23.47
C GLY A 191 17.65 2.63 22.05
N ARG A 192 18.86 3.10 21.73
CA ARG A 192 19.54 2.92 20.43
C ARG A 192 20.55 1.76 20.41
N HIS A 193 20.60 0.98 21.47
CA HIS A 193 21.61 -0.07 21.64
C HIS A 193 20.93 -1.43 21.52
N GLU A 194 21.38 -2.22 20.54
CA GLU A 194 21.01 -3.63 20.44
C GLU A 194 21.72 -4.42 21.55
N LEU A 195 20.95 -5.16 22.33
CA LEU A 195 21.43 -5.97 23.44
C LEU A 195 21.65 -7.43 23.04
N ALA A 196 20.83 -7.93 22.11
CA ALA A 196 20.88 -9.29 21.61
C ALA A 196 20.05 -9.41 20.32
N SER A 197 20.39 -10.36 19.47
CA SER A 197 19.56 -10.80 18.36
C SER A 197 19.64 -12.31 18.15
N ALA A 198 18.62 -12.85 17.51
CA ALA A 198 18.53 -14.25 17.14
C ALA A 198 17.78 -14.41 15.81
N PRO A 199 18.21 -15.31 14.92
CA PRO A 199 17.45 -15.65 13.72
C PRO A 199 16.18 -16.41 14.10
N LEU A 200 15.11 -16.20 13.33
CA LEU A 200 13.90 -17.03 13.37
C LEU A 200 13.90 -17.91 12.12
N ALA A 201 14.02 -19.23 12.31
CA ALA A 201 14.03 -20.18 11.20
C ALA A 201 12.61 -20.40 10.68
N PHE A 202 12.45 -20.68 9.38
CA PHE A 202 11.17 -21.14 8.84
C PHE A 202 10.80 -22.48 9.50
N THR A 203 9.58 -22.57 10.03
CA THR A 203 9.13 -23.72 10.83
C THR A 203 7.84 -24.34 10.33
N ALA A 204 6.96 -23.54 9.71
CA ALA A 204 5.72 -24.05 9.12
C ALA A 204 5.21 -23.15 8.00
N ALA A 205 4.60 -23.77 6.99
CA ALA A 205 3.89 -23.05 5.94
C ALA A 205 2.44 -22.71 6.39
N PRO A 206 1.88 -21.57 5.93
CA PRO A 206 2.58 -20.47 5.25
C PRO A 206 3.25 -19.53 6.25
N GLY A 207 4.46 -19.08 5.91
CA GLY A 207 5.13 -17.92 6.49
C GLY A 207 5.39 -17.95 8.00
N THR A 208 5.47 -19.11 8.64
CA THR A 208 5.72 -19.18 10.09
C THR A 208 7.21 -19.36 10.38
N PHE A 209 7.79 -18.37 11.06
CA PHE A 209 9.18 -18.34 11.48
C PHE A 209 9.28 -18.36 13.00
N SER A 210 10.17 -19.18 13.58
CA SER A 210 10.31 -19.29 15.03
C SER A 210 11.77 -19.36 15.48
N GLY A 211 12.02 -18.87 16.70
CA GLY A 211 13.34 -18.87 17.32
C GLY A 211 13.27 -18.39 18.76
N ARG A 212 14.34 -18.62 19.51
CA ARG A 212 14.43 -18.22 20.92
C ARG A 212 15.41 -17.07 21.09
N ILE A 213 15.06 -16.15 21.98
CA ILE A 213 15.95 -15.08 22.42
C ILE A 213 15.94 -15.00 23.95
N THR A 214 17.07 -14.61 24.54
CA THR A 214 17.21 -14.51 26.00
C THR A 214 17.12 -13.06 26.44
N LEU A 215 16.20 -12.76 27.35
CA LEU A 215 16.01 -11.40 27.89
C LEU A 215 17.21 -10.96 28.76
N PRO A 216 17.54 -9.66 28.79
CA PRO A 216 18.51 -9.10 29.73
C PRO A 216 18.02 -9.21 31.18
N ARG A 217 18.93 -9.10 32.17
CA ARG A 217 18.59 -9.29 33.61
C ARG A 217 17.76 -8.14 34.18
N ALA A 218 17.99 -6.93 33.69
CA ALA A 218 17.31 -5.73 34.13
C ALA A 218 17.25 -4.71 32.99
N GLY A 219 16.36 -3.74 33.12
CA GLY A 219 16.19 -2.64 32.17
C GLY A 219 14.94 -2.77 31.31
N LYS A 220 14.42 -1.62 30.86
CA LYS A 220 13.34 -1.56 29.88
C LYS A 220 13.91 -1.95 28.52
N ALA A 221 13.35 -2.98 27.91
CA ALA A 221 13.75 -3.45 26.60
C ALA A 221 12.56 -3.56 25.65
N LYS A 222 12.80 -3.34 24.36
CA LYS A 222 11.84 -3.59 23.29
C LYS A 222 12.34 -4.75 22.45
N ILE A 223 11.42 -5.62 22.03
CA ILE A 223 11.73 -6.66 21.06
C ILE A 223 11.17 -6.21 19.71
N TYR A 224 12.04 -6.24 18.70
CA TYR A 224 11.67 -6.04 17.31
C TYR A 224 11.80 -7.37 16.57
N VAL A 225 10.80 -7.69 15.76
CA VAL A 225 10.86 -8.76 14.77
C VAL A 225 10.94 -8.10 13.40
N ASN A 226 12.00 -8.37 12.67
CA ASN A 226 12.25 -7.85 11.34
C ASN A 226 12.25 -9.00 10.33
N ALA A 227 11.69 -8.76 9.14
CA ALA A 227 11.76 -9.68 8.01
C ALA A 227 12.28 -8.93 6.79
N VAL A 228 13.18 -9.53 6.02
CA VAL A 228 13.71 -8.97 4.77
C VAL A 228 13.70 -10.04 3.70
N ASN A 229 13.14 -9.71 2.54
CA ASN A 229 13.31 -10.49 1.32
C ASN A 229 14.64 -10.08 0.65
N GLY A 230 15.60 -11.01 0.59
CA GLY A 230 16.94 -10.75 0.05
C GLY A 230 16.97 -10.56 -1.47
N ARG A 231 15.93 -11.02 -2.19
CA ARG A 231 15.81 -10.90 -3.65
C ARG A 231 15.27 -9.54 -4.08
N THR A 232 14.28 -9.01 -3.36
CA THR A 232 13.55 -7.79 -3.76
C THR A 232 13.81 -6.58 -2.85
N GLY A 233 14.48 -6.78 -1.72
CA GLY A 233 14.69 -5.75 -0.71
C GLY A 233 13.43 -5.38 0.08
N ASN A 234 12.30 -6.06 -0.16
CA ASN A 234 11.08 -5.84 0.60
C ASN A 234 11.32 -6.19 2.08
N SER A 235 10.79 -5.40 3.02
CA SER A 235 11.06 -5.58 4.45
C SER A 235 9.89 -5.20 5.34
N GLY A 236 9.82 -5.78 6.54
CA GLY A 236 8.78 -5.47 7.52
C GLY A 236 9.33 -5.48 8.93
N LEU A 237 8.69 -4.72 9.81
CA LEU A 237 9.05 -4.62 11.22
C LEU A 237 7.80 -4.73 12.08
N ALA A 238 7.87 -5.55 13.13
CA ALA A 238 6.87 -5.58 14.19
C ALA A 238 7.55 -5.40 15.55
N THR A 239 6.90 -4.65 16.44
CA THR A 239 7.30 -4.60 17.85
C THR A 239 6.50 -5.64 18.63
N VAL A 240 7.18 -6.37 19.50
CA VAL A 240 6.55 -7.28 20.47
C VAL A 240 6.46 -6.57 21.81
N ARG A 241 5.28 -6.61 22.42
CA ARG A 241 5.10 -6.20 23.82
C ARG A 241 5.44 -7.39 24.70
N LEU A 242 6.42 -7.20 25.58
CA LEU A 242 6.63 -8.13 26.69
C LEU A 242 5.45 -8.00 27.66
N PRO A 243 4.98 -9.10 28.24
CA PRO A 243 3.97 -9.06 29.29
C PRO A 243 4.45 -8.30 30.53
#